data_AF-A0A2T4GDP0-F1
#
_entry.id   AF-A0A2T4GDP0-F1
#
_cell.length_a   1.000
_cell.length_b   1.000
_cell.length_c   1.000
_cell.angle_alpha   90.00
_cell.angle_beta   90.00
_cell.angle_gamma   90.00
#
_symmetry.space_group_name_H-M   'P 1'
#
loop_
_entity.id
_entity.type
_entity.pdbx_description
1 polymer ?
#
loop_
_entity_poly.entity_id
_entity_poly.type
_entity_poly.pdbx_seq_one_letter_code
_entity_poly.pdbx_strand_id
1 'polypeptide(L)'
;MEISFLLPKRKQRPNLHILQTEDCRFDIRAFGGKLIPELVAQIGYNAALDSCVAAMVTLYRSHQSPSLRVEGLTHYGDALAATRKAIIDPKESIMMKMQVVSVMFVCHYWIDRKSVEQHREIISVLFREAVLKKQLDDLEPYMVGLTQLAVMASFLNPQFELGPWFWEACETIGTPRPVKYHQGSFISLESGTLAEVSIFMRSPKKHIHQLQCIYSVVQFEMPKVRRLISLATMAAAAPNAQAMSKRVCSSYRFAYAILLAMTTVINHTLQIWDQNLDLVGDVHDCVDESIALVQQCENARPYGAMFVPEFLTMVYAAATDGYRNDEMASILLDYESDCIGADYLGQALSVRERLYAMEMRETVEEIKTGLDAGVEAGIQITTEEVEQDYQAVSECTIL
;
A
#
# COMPACT_ATOMS: atom_id res chain seq x y z
N MET A 1 23.43 -36.33 -11.22
CA MET A 1 22.93 -37.40 -10.33
C MET A 1 21.51 -37.03 -9.96
N GLU A 2 20.57 -37.50 -10.78
CA GLU A 2 19.14 -37.25 -10.63
C GLU A 2 18.62 -38.02 -9.41
N ILE A 3 17.95 -37.32 -8.50
CA ILE A 3 17.21 -37.97 -7.41
C ILE A 3 15.73 -37.79 -7.70
N SER A 4 15.16 -38.81 -8.32
CA SER A 4 13.74 -39.03 -8.54
C SER A 4 13.12 -39.60 -7.27
N PHE A 5 12.38 -38.78 -6.51
CA PHE A 5 11.52 -39.27 -5.43
C PHE A 5 10.16 -39.71 -5.99
N LEU A 6 9.88 -41.02 -5.81
CA LEU A 6 8.62 -41.68 -6.10
C LEU A 6 7.48 -41.09 -5.23
N LEU A 7 6.61 -40.29 -5.85
CA LEU A 7 5.27 -40.00 -5.31
C LEU A 7 4.26 -41.04 -5.83
N PRO A 8 3.22 -41.40 -5.03
CA PRO A 8 2.24 -42.40 -5.43
C PRO A 8 1.44 -41.94 -6.65
N LYS A 9 1.10 -42.88 -7.55
CA LYS A 9 0.29 -42.66 -8.75
C LYS A 9 -1.14 -42.18 -8.42
N ARG A 10 -1.33 -40.89 -8.17
CA ARG A 10 -2.63 -40.20 -8.31
C ARG A 10 -2.43 -38.95 -9.15
N LYS A 11 -2.89 -39.03 -10.41
CA LYS A 11 -2.99 -37.97 -11.43
C LYS A 11 -1.72 -37.13 -11.59
N GLN A 12 -0.92 -37.42 -12.63
CA GLN A 12 0.03 -36.46 -13.19
C GLN A 12 -0.70 -35.11 -13.39
N ARG A 13 -0.38 -34.09 -12.60
CA ARG A 13 -0.93 -32.73 -12.71
C ARG A 13 0.06 -31.88 -13.52
N PRO A 14 -0.19 -31.57 -14.81
CA PRO A 14 0.75 -30.85 -15.68
C PRO A 14 0.88 -29.34 -15.39
N ASN A 15 0.48 -28.85 -14.20
CA ASN A 15 0.27 -27.41 -13.93
C ASN A 15 1.10 -26.85 -12.75
N LEU A 16 1.98 -27.64 -12.12
CA LEU A 16 2.77 -27.18 -10.95
C LEU A 16 3.90 -26.19 -11.27
N HIS A 17 4.39 -26.14 -12.52
CA HIS A 17 5.57 -25.34 -12.87
C HIS A 17 5.37 -23.83 -12.76
N ILE A 18 4.14 -23.33 -12.98
CA ILE A 18 3.80 -21.90 -12.84
C ILE A 18 3.96 -21.45 -11.38
N LEU A 19 3.67 -22.36 -10.44
CA LEU A 19 3.72 -22.14 -8.99
C LEU A 19 5.14 -22.30 -8.42
N GLN A 20 6.11 -22.68 -9.26
CA GLN A 20 7.54 -22.80 -8.92
C GLN A 20 8.41 -21.87 -9.78
N THR A 21 7.82 -20.87 -10.44
CA THR A 21 8.55 -20.04 -11.40
C THR A 21 9.72 -19.29 -10.74
N GLU A 22 10.90 -19.37 -11.36
CA GLU A 22 12.07 -18.56 -11.04
C GLU A 22 12.06 -17.21 -11.77
N ASP A 23 11.07 -17.00 -12.65
CA ASP A 23 10.87 -15.75 -13.37
C ASP A 23 10.34 -14.68 -12.41
N CYS A 24 11.15 -13.66 -12.16
CA CYS A 24 10.81 -12.54 -11.29
C CYS A 24 9.59 -11.75 -11.79
N ARG A 25 9.26 -11.82 -13.09
CA ARG A 25 8.08 -11.16 -13.66
C ARG A 25 6.77 -11.73 -13.16
N PHE A 26 6.76 -12.90 -12.54
CA PHE A 26 5.54 -13.59 -12.09
C PHE A 26 5.64 -14.02 -10.63
N ASP A 27 6.49 -13.34 -9.86
CA ASP A 27 6.71 -13.65 -8.46
C ASP A 27 5.54 -13.14 -7.59
N ILE A 28 4.51 -13.98 -7.40
CA ILE A 28 3.30 -13.62 -6.63
C ILE A 28 3.45 -13.77 -5.10
N ARG A 29 4.68 -13.90 -4.58
CA ARG A 29 4.95 -14.01 -3.13
C ARG A 29 4.78 -12.70 -2.36
N ALA A 30 4.31 -11.64 -3.02
CA ALA A 30 3.82 -10.42 -2.37
C ALA A 30 2.72 -10.71 -1.32
N PHE A 31 1.99 -11.83 -1.44
CA PHE A 31 1.03 -12.31 -0.42
C PHE A 31 1.64 -13.19 0.68
N GLY A 32 2.96 -13.12 0.86
CA GLY A 32 3.70 -13.99 1.76
C GLY A 32 4.34 -15.18 1.04
N GLY A 33 5.56 -15.51 1.44
CA GLY A 33 6.38 -16.54 0.78
C GLY A 33 5.79 -17.95 0.81
N LYS A 34 4.80 -18.22 1.66
CA LYS A 34 4.18 -19.55 1.84
C LYS A 34 2.86 -19.75 1.08
N LEU A 35 2.23 -18.69 0.57
CA LEU A 35 0.91 -18.81 -0.05
C LEU A 35 0.93 -19.82 -1.19
N ILE A 36 1.86 -19.69 -2.14
CA ILE A 36 1.92 -20.58 -3.31
C ILE A 36 2.15 -22.06 -2.93
N PRO A 37 3.18 -22.42 -2.12
CA PRO A 37 3.33 -23.79 -1.65
C PRO A 37 2.09 -24.37 -0.96
N GLU A 38 1.41 -23.56 -0.14
CA GLU A 38 0.20 -24.00 0.58
C GLU A 38 -1.00 -24.18 -0.36
N LEU A 39 -1.18 -23.25 -1.31
CA LEU A 39 -2.19 -23.39 -2.37
C LEU A 39 -2.01 -24.71 -3.11
N VAL A 40 -0.78 -25.07 -3.49
CA VAL A 40 -0.47 -26.35 -4.17
C VAL A 40 -0.86 -27.55 -3.29
N ALA A 41 -0.51 -27.51 -2.01
CA ALA A 41 -0.78 -28.59 -1.06
C ALA A 41 -2.29 -28.81 -0.83
N GLN A 42 -3.09 -27.76 -0.96
CA GLN A 42 -4.53 -27.75 -0.68
C GLN A 42 -5.42 -28.02 -1.91
N ILE A 43 -4.83 -28.21 -3.10
CA ILE A 43 -5.61 -28.55 -4.31
C ILE A 43 -6.32 -29.91 -4.14
N GLY A 44 -7.65 -29.90 -4.27
CA GLY A 44 -8.55 -31.04 -4.13
C GLY A 44 -9.29 -31.10 -2.80
N TYR A 45 -9.03 -30.16 -1.88
CA TYR A 45 -9.67 -30.11 -0.57
C TYR A 45 -10.84 -29.13 -0.49
N ASN A 46 -10.83 -28.05 -1.27
CA ASN A 46 -11.90 -27.05 -1.30
C ASN A 46 -12.24 -26.67 -2.76
N ALA A 47 -13.50 -26.78 -3.12
CA ALA A 47 -13.96 -26.54 -4.50
C ALA A 47 -13.80 -25.09 -4.95
N ALA A 48 -13.95 -24.11 -4.04
CA ALA A 48 -13.75 -22.71 -4.38
C ALA A 48 -12.27 -22.40 -4.63
N LEU A 49 -11.39 -22.94 -3.78
CA LEU A 49 -9.95 -22.81 -3.97
C LEU A 49 -9.48 -23.47 -5.27
N ASP A 50 -9.97 -24.67 -5.57
CA ASP A 50 -9.66 -25.38 -6.81
C ASP A 50 -10.08 -24.57 -8.04
N SER A 51 -11.25 -23.95 -8.00
CA SER A 51 -11.73 -23.06 -9.07
C SER A 51 -10.82 -21.84 -9.24
N CYS A 52 -10.41 -21.20 -8.13
CA CYS A 52 -9.50 -20.06 -8.15
C CYS A 52 -8.12 -20.42 -8.71
N VAL A 53 -7.56 -21.57 -8.30
CA VAL A 53 -6.27 -22.05 -8.82
C VAL A 53 -6.37 -22.38 -10.31
N ALA A 54 -7.47 -22.98 -10.77
CA ALA A 54 -7.70 -23.26 -12.19
C ALA A 54 -7.77 -21.97 -13.02
N ALA A 55 -8.49 -20.95 -12.52
CA ALA A 55 -8.53 -19.63 -13.14
C ALA A 55 -7.13 -19.01 -13.22
N MET A 56 -6.40 -18.97 -12.10
CA MET A 56 -5.06 -18.40 -12.03
C MET A 56 -4.10 -19.09 -13.02
N VAL A 57 -4.07 -20.42 -13.05
CA VAL A 57 -3.20 -21.19 -13.98
C VAL A 57 -3.54 -20.91 -15.44
N THR A 58 -4.83 -20.85 -15.79
CA THR A 58 -5.26 -20.68 -17.18
C THR A 58 -5.06 -19.24 -17.65
N LEU A 59 -5.32 -18.26 -16.79
CA LEU A 59 -5.01 -16.86 -17.04
C LEU A 59 -3.52 -16.64 -17.21
N TYR A 60 -2.68 -17.23 -16.35
CA TYR A 60 -1.23 -17.17 -16.54
C TYR A 60 -0.83 -17.67 -17.94
N ARG A 61 -1.39 -18.80 -18.39
CA ARG A 61 -1.10 -19.36 -19.72
C ARG A 61 -1.65 -18.53 -20.87
N SER A 62 -2.76 -17.83 -20.69
CA SER A 62 -3.34 -16.99 -21.75
C SER A 62 -2.45 -15.81 -22.14
N HIS A 63 -1.55 -15.39 -21.26
CA HIS A 63 -0.50 -14.41 -21.57
C HIS A 63 0.56 -14.96 -22.53
N GLN A 64 0.84 -16.26 -22.48
CA GLN A 64 1.76 -16.93 -23.41
C GLN A 64 1.05 -17.35 -24.70
N SER A 65 -0.26 -17.61 -24.64
CA SER A 65 -1.07 -18.03 -25.78
C SER A 65 -2.43 -17.33 -25.77
N PRO A 66 -2.62 -16.28 -26.59
CA PRO A 66 -3.89 -15.54 -26.65
C PRO A 66 -5.12 -16.40 -26.94
N SER A 67 -4.93 -17.56 -27.58
CA SER A 67 -5.99 -18.54 -27.85
C SER A 67 -6.65 -19.10 -26.58
N LEU A 68 -5.97 -19.06 -25.43
CA LEU A 68 -6.49 -19.55 -24.14
C LEU A 68 -7.23 -18.46 -23.35
N ARG A 69 -7.36 -17.24 -23.90
CA ARG A 69 -7.96 -16.11 -23.19
C ARG A 69 -9.44 -16.34 -22.86
N VAL A 70 -10.20 -16.92 -23.79
CA VAL A 70 -11.63 -17.22 -23.55
C VAL A 70 -11.77 -18.23 -22.42
N GLU A 71 -10.99 -19.32 -22.45
CA GLU A 71 -10.98 -20.35 -21.41
C GLU A 71 -10.58 -19.77 -20.04
N GLY A 72 -9.55 -18.91 -20.01
CA GLY A 72 -9.12 -18.21 -18.79
C GLY A 72 -10.21 -17.33 -18.20
N LEU A 73 -10.93 -16.56 -19.04
CA LEU A 73 -12.05 -15.73 -18.61
C LEU A 73 -13.26 -16.56 -18.13
N THR A 74 -13.53 -17.71 -18.76
CA THR A 74 -14.56 -18.65 -18.30
C THR A 74 -14.23 -19.18 -16.91
N HIS A 75 -13.02 -19.70 -16.71
CA HIS A 75 -12.58 -20.19 -15.39
C HIS A 75 -12.58 -19.08 -14.34
N TYR A 76 -12.22 -17.86 -14.72
CA TYR A 76 -12.31 -16.71 -13.83
C TYR A 76 -13.76 -16.41 -13.39
N GLY A 77 -14.72 -16.47 -14.31
CA GLY A 77 -16.15 -16.32 -13.98
C GLY A 77 -16.63 -17.38 -12.98
N ASP A 78 -16.24 -18.64 -13.20
CA ASP A 78 -16.55 -19.75 -12.29
C ASP A 78 -15.90 -19.56 -10.91
N ALA A 79 -14.64 -19.12 -10.88
CA ALA A 79 -13.91 -18.84 -9.64
C ALA A 79 -14.51 -17.68 -8.86
N LEU A 80 -14.97 -16.62 -9.54
CA LEU A 80 -15.65 -15.49 -8.91
C LEU A 80 -16.98 -15.91 -8.27
N ALA A 81 -17.77 -16.75 -8.97
CA ALA A 81 -19.01 -17.29 -8.42
C ALA A 81 -18.75 -18.19 -7.20
N ALA A 82 -17.74 -19.06 -7.27
CA ALA A 82 -17.36 -19.94 -6.17
C ALA A 82 -16.84 -19.15 -4.96
N THR A 83 -16.04 -18.11 -5.20
CA THR A 83 -15.50 -17.21 -4.16
C THR A 83 -16.63 -16.48 -3.44
N ARG A 84 -17.59 -15.91 -4.16
CA ARG A 84 -18.77 -15.26 -3.55
C ARG A 84 -19.52 -16.22 -2.63
N LYS A 85 -19.72 -17.46 -3.07
CA LYS A 85 -20.38 -18.51 -2.27
C LYS A 85 -19.57 -18.86 -1.01
N ALA A 86 -18.25 -18.99 -1.12
CA ALA A 86 -17.38 -19.32 0.01
C ALA A 86 -17.35 -18.19 1.06
N ILE A 87 -17.30 -16.92 0.64
CA ILE A 87 -17.26 -15.77 1.56
C ILE A 87 -18.52 -15.70 2.44
N ILE A 88 -19.69 -15.94 1.85
CA ILE A 88 -20.97 -15.87 2.57
C ILE A 88 -21.29 -17.13 3.38
N ASP A 89 -20.57 -18.24 3.16
CA ASP A 89 -20.79 -19.48 3.90
C ASP A 89 -20.26 -19.35 5.34
N PRO A 90 -21.12 -19.46 6.38
CA PRO A 90 -20.67 -19.38 7.77
C PRO A 90 -19.83 -20.58 8.20
N LYS A 91 -19.84 -21.69 7.45
CA LYS A 91 -19.04 -22.89 7.74
C LYS A 91 -17.61 -22.80 7.24
N GLU A 92 -17.36 -21.93 6.27
CA GLU A 92 -16.02 -21.75 5.70
C GLU A 92 -15.12 -20.98 6.67
N SER A 93 -13.88 -21.46 6.85
CA SER A 93 -12.95 -20.81 7.77
C SER A 93 -12.51 -19.44 7.24
N ILE A 94 -12.12 -18.53 8.15
CA ILE A 94 -11.63 -17.21 7.74
C ILE A 94 -10.38 -17.33 6.86
N MET A 95 -9.47 -18.25 7.21
CA MET A 95 -8.31 -18.56 6.39
C MET A 95 -8.71 -18.96 4.96
N MET A 96 -9.64 -19.90 4.80
CA MET A 96 -10.05 -20.34 3.47
C MET A 96 -10.68 -19.19 2.68
N LYS A 97 -11.51 -18.35 3.31
CA LYS A 97 -12.07 -17.13 2.70
C LYS A 97 -10.97 -16.18 2.24
N MET A 98 -9.95 -15.95 3.06
CA MET A 98 -8.81 -15.09 2.68
C MET A 98 -8.00 -15.68 1.53
N GLN A 99 -7.75 -16.99 1.51
CA GLN A 99 -6.99 -17.64 0.45
C GLN A 99 -7.71 -17.51 -0.89
N VAL A 100 -9.02 -17.81 -0.95
CA VAL A 100 -9.78 -17.66 -2.20
C VAL A 100 -9.82 -16.21 -2.68
N VAL A 101 -10.00 -15.24 -1.78
CA VAL A 101 -10.00 -13.81 -2.16
C VAL A 101 -8.61 -13.35 -2.59
N SER A 102 -7.53 -13.85 -1.97
CA SER A 102 -6.16 -13.50 -2.35
C SER A 102 -5.80 -14.02 -3.74
N VAL A 103 -6.21 -15.25 -4.08
CA VAL A 103 -6.02 -15.78 -5.45
C VAL A 103 -6.88 -14.99 -6.44
N MET A 104 -8.10 -14.62 -6.07
CA MET A 104 -8.96 -13.79 -6.92
C MET A 104 -8.39 -12.39 -7.11
N PHE A 105 -7.78 -11.77 -6.10
CA PHE A 105 -7.07 -10.50 -6.23
C PHE A 105 -6.01 -10.58 -7.34
N VAL A 106 -5.19 -11.64 -7.34
CA VAL A 106 -4.16 -11.87 -8.36
C VAL A 106 -4.79 -12.05 -9.75
N CYS A 107 -5.84 -12.87 -9.85
CA CYS A 107 -6.53 -13.12 -11.12
C CYS A 107 -7.16 -11.84 -11.68
N HIS A 108 -7.79 -11.03 -10.83
CA HIS A 108 -8.40 -9.75 -11.22
C HIS A 108 -7.33 -8.85 -11.81
N TYR A 109 -6.19 -8.71 -11.13
CA TYR A 109 -5.05 -7.91 -11.60
C TYR A 109 -4.55 -8.27 -13.00
N TRP A 110 -4.67 -9.55 -13.39
CA TRP A 110 -4.25 -10.01 -14.72
C TRP A 110 -5.30 -9.82 -15.82
N ILE A 111 -6.57 -9.62 -15.45
CA ILE A 111 -7.68 -9.49 -16.41
C ILE A 111 -8.08 -8.04 -16.59
N ASP A 112 -8.31 -7.34 -15.49
CA ASP A 112 -8.86 -5.99 -15.45
C ASP A 112 -8.43 -5.34 -14.12
N ARG A 113 -7.75 -4.19 -14.13
CA ARG A 113 -7.41 -3.51 -12.87
C ARG A 113 -8.64 -2.87 -12.20
N LYS A 114 -9.76 -2.68 -12.91
CA LYS A 114 -10.95 -2.06 -12.35
C LYS A 114 -11.39 -2.83 -11.11
N SER A 115 -11.65 -2.13 -10.01
CA SER A 115 -12.14 -2.70 -8.76
C SER A 115 -11.20 -3.66 -8.02
N VAL A 116 -9.91 -3.74 -8.36
CA VAL A 116 -8.91 -4.52 -7.59
C VAL A 116 -8.90 -4.13 -6.10
N GLU A 117 -9.09 -2.84 -5.80
CA GLU A 117 -9.10 -2.33 -4.42
C GLU A 117 -10.23 -2.93 -3.56
N GLN A 118 -11.35 -3.38 -4.16
CA GLN A 118 -12.42 -4.03 -3.42
C GLN A 118 -11.97 -5.36 -2.81
N HIS A 119 -11.11 -6.12 -3.51
CA HIS A 119 -10.55 -7.35 -2.95
C HIS A 119 -9.62 -7.07 -1.78
N ARG A 120 -8.82 -5.99 -1.86
CA ARG A 120 -7.95 -5.54 -0.76
C ARG A 120 -8.76 -5.21 0.50
N GLU A 121 -9.87 -4.50 0.33
CA GLU A 121 -10.79 -4.20 1.42
C GLU A 121 -11.41 -5.47 2.02
N ILE A 122 -11.89 -6.40 1.18
CA ILE A 122 -12.46 -7.68 1.65
C ILE A 122 -11.43 -8.46 2.47
N ILE A 123 -10.19 -8.59 2.00
CA ILE A 123 -9.11 -9.26 2.74
C ILE A 123 -8.89 -8.58 4.10
N SER A 124 -8.89 -7.25 4.12
CA SER A 124 -8.67 -6.47 5.33
C SER A 124 -9.84 -6.59 6.33
N VAL A 125 -11.08 -6.70 5.85
CA VAL A 125 -12.26 -6.99 6.68
C VAL A 125 -12.20 -8.38 7.28
N LEU A 126 -11.84 -9.40 6.48
CA LEU A 126 -11.64 -10.76 6.97
C LEU A 126 -10.51 -10.80 8.00
N PHE A 127 -9.47 -10.00 7.82
CA PHE A 127 -8.35 -9.92 8.74
C PHE A 127 -8.75 -9.33 10.09
N ARG A 128 -9.50 -8.23 10.06
CA ARG A 128 -10.14 -7.69 11.27
C ARG A 128 -11.01 -8.74 11.96
N GLU A 129 -11.82 -9.49 11.21
CA GLU A 129 -12.66 -10.55 11.78
C GLU A 129 -11.84 -11.65 12.48
N ALA A 130 -10.72 -12.07 11.89
CA ALA A 130 -9.82 -13.05 12.48
C ALA A 130 -9.22 -12.55 13.81
N VAL A 131 -8.76 -11.30 13.85
CA VAL A 131 -8.25 -10.67 15.09
C VAL A 131 -9.33 -10.66 16.17
N LEU A 132 -10.52 -10.17 15.83
CA LEU A 132 -11.62 -10.05 16.80
C LEU A 132 -12.08 -11.41 17.35
N LYS A 133 -11.96 -12.48 16.54
CA LYS A 133 -12.25 -13.86 16.95
C LYS A 133 -11.07 -14.60 17.57
N LYS A 134 -9.91 -13.96 17.71
CA LYS A 134 -8.65 -14.57 18.20
C LYS A 134 -8.23 -15.80 17.37
N GLN A 135 -8.42 -15.73 16.06
CA GLN A 135 -8.06 -16.78 15.09
C GLN A 135 -6.79 -16.40 14.32
N LEU A 136 -5.74 -15.99 15.04
CA LEU A 136 -4.49 -15.51 14.45
C LEU A 136 -3.43 -16.59 14.24
N ASP A 137 -3.52 -17.71 14.97
CA ASP A 137 -2.52 -18.79 14.90
C ASP A 137 -2.36 -19.36 13.49
N ASP A 138 -3.48 -19.52 12.77
CA ASP A 138 -3.46 -19.98 11.38
C ASP A 138 -2.85 -18.93 10.43
N LEU A 139 -2.87 -17.65 10.81
CA LEU A 139 -2.50 -16.50 9.98
C LEU A 139 -1.06 -16.03 10.20
N GLU A 140 -0.34 -16.54 11.21
CA GLU A 140 1.03 -16.11 11.57
C GLU A 140 1.95 -15.89 10.36
N PRO A 141 2.02 -16.80 9.35
CA PRO A 141 2.91 -16.61 8.20
C PRO A 141 2.54 -15.47 7.25
N TYR A 142 1.31 -14.95 7.36
CA TYR A 142 0.70 -13.97 6.47
C TYR A 142 0.54 -12.60 7.12
N MET A 143 0.69 -12.51 8.44
CA MET A 143 0.35 -11.32 9.22
C MET A 143 0.98 -10.03 8.67
N VAL A 144 2.26 -10.06 8.28
CA VAL A 144 2.96 -8.89 7.71
C VAL A 144 2.33 -8.43 6.38
N GLY A 145 1.99 -9.36 5.49
CA GLY A 145 1.34 -9.03 4.23
C GLY A 145 -0.08 -8.51 4.45
N LEU A 146 -0.82 -9.11 5.40
CA LEU A 146 -2.17 -8.72 5.74
C LEU A 146 -2.22 -7.32 6.38
N THR A 147 -1.27 -6.97 7.26
CA THR A 147 -1.17 -5.62 7.80
C THR A 147 -0.83 -4.60 6.72
N GLN A 148 0.08 -4.91 5.80
CA GLN A 148 0.38 -4.03 4.66
C GLN A 148 -0.85 -3.80 3.75
N LEU A 149 -1.64 -4.84 3.46
CA LEU A 149 -2.88 -4.71 2.70
C LEU A 149 -3.91 -3.82 3.43
N ALA A 150 -4.06 -3.99 4.75
CA ALA A 150 -4.95 -3.17 5.57
C ALA A 150 -4.52 -1.70 5.60
N VAL A 151 -3.23 -1.42 5.72
CA VAL A 151 -2.71 -0.04 5.67
C VAL A 151 -2.99 0.59 4.31
N MET A 152 -2.72 -0.13 3.22
CA MET A 152 -2.97 0.40 1.89
C MET A 152 -4.47 0.62 1.63
N ALA A 153 -5.35 -0.29 2.11
CA ALA A 153 -6.80 -0.09 2.06
C ALA A 153 -7.22 1.18 2.83
N SER A 154 -6.64 1.40 4.01
CA SER A 154 -6.89 2.60 4.83
C SER A 154 -6.43 3.88 4.14
N PHE A 155 -5.29 3.82 3.46
CA PHE A 155 -4.71 4.95 2.76
C PHE A 155 -5.53 5.33 1.51
N LEU A 156 -5.97 4.33 0.72
CA LEU A 156 -6.69 4.56 -0.53
C LEU A 156 -8.19 4.83 -0.31
N ASN A 157 -8.80 4.24 0.72
CA ASN A 157 -10.21 4.42 1.05
C ASN A 157 -10.38 5.15 2.40
N PRO A 158 -10.85 6.42 2.41
CA PRO A 158 -11.05 7.17 3.64
C PRO A 158 -12.12 6.55 4.57
N GLN A 159 -13.00 5.68 4.07
CA GLN A 159 -14.02 4.98 4.87
C GLN A 159 -13.47 3.74 5.58
N PHE A 160 -12.27 3.26 5.21
CA PHE A 160 -11.66 2.10 5.83
C PHE A 160 -10.70 2.53 6.95
N GLU A 161 -11.20 2.64 8.18
CA GLU A 161 -10.37 3.06 9.32
C GLU A 161 -9.65 1.88 9.99
N LEU A 162 -8.36 2.09 10.28
CA LEU A 162 -7.60 1.22 11.16
C LEU A 162 -8.02 1.49 12.61
N GLY A 163 -8.34 0.44 13.34
CA GLY A 163 -8.81 0.53 14.73
C GLY A 163 -7.94 -0.29 15.69
N PRO A 164 -8.38 -0.49 16.95
CA PRO A 164 -7.64 -1.25 17.96
C PRO A 164 -7.21 -2.65 17.50
N TRP A 165 -8.04 -3.29 16.66
CA TRP A 165 -7.75 -4.60 16.07
C TRP A 165 -6.42 -4.63 15.28
N PHE A 166 -6.06 -3.53 14.61
CA PHE A 166 -4.86 -3.47 13.78
C PHE A 166 -3.60 -3.44 14.65
N TRP A 167 -3.66 -2.70 15.76
CA TRP A 167 -2.56 -2.63 16.73
C TRP A 167 -2.37 -3.96 17.45
N GLU A 168 -3.46 -4.65 17.81
CA GLU A 168 -3.38 -6.02 18.34
C GLU A 168 -2.69 -6.98 17.37
N ALA A 169 -3.01 -6.87 16.06
CA ALA A 169 -2.35 -7.67 15.04
C ALA A 169 -0.84 -7.34 14.95
N CYS A 170 -0.47 -6.06 15.01
CA CYS A 170 0.94 -5.63 15.01
C CYS A 170 1.70 -6.13 16.24
N GLU A 171 1.09 -6.12 17.43
CA GLU A 171 1.66 -6.68 18.65
C GLU A 171 1.90 -8.19 18.51
N THR A 172 0.96 -8.90 17.87
CA THR A 172 1.05 -10.35 17.63
C THR A 172 2.14 -10.71 16.63
N ILE A 173 2.37 -9.89 15.59
CA ILE A 173 3.50 -10.05 14.67
C ILE A 173 4.83 -10.02 15.44
N GLY A 174 4.88 -9.18 16.48
CA GLY A 174 6.05 -8.99 17.31
C GLY A 174 7.22 -8.43 16.51
N THR A 175 7.52 -7.14 16.65
CA THR A 175 8.94 -6.75 16.65
C THR A 175 9.51 -7.27 17.96
N PRO A 176 10.43 -8.25 17.99
CA PRO A 176 11.05 -8.66 19.25
C PRO A 176 11.64 -7.41 19.89
N ARG A 177 11.08 -6.95 21.01
CA ARG A 177 11.61 -5.84 21.79
C ARG A 177 12.72 -6.37 22.70
N PRO A 178 13.87 -5.67 22.80
CA PRO A 178 14.24 -4.47 22.05
C PRO A 178 14.46 -4.78 20.57
N VAL A 179 13.97 -3.90 19.69
CA VAL A 179 14.06 -4.05 18.22
C VAL A 179 15.51 -4.29 17.85
N LYS A 180 15.86 -5.54 17.53
CA LYS A 180 17.19 -5.88 17.00
C LYS A 180 17.19 -5.52 15.52
N TYR A 181 17.59 -4.29 15.20
CA TYR A 181 17.82 -3.88 13.82
C TYR A 181 18.90 -4.77 13.20
N HIS A 182 18.48 -5.75 12.41
CA HIS A 182 19.39 -6.41 11.48
C HIS A 182 19.66 -5.50 10.29
N GLN A 183 20.76 -5.72 9.58
CA GLN A 183 21.00 -5.03 8.31
C GLN A 183 19.77 -5.23 7.40
N GLY A 184 19.16 -4.13 6.97
CA GLY A 184 17.97 -4.14 6.11
C GLY A 184 16.61 -4.15 6.82
N SER A 185 16.54 -3.97 8.15
CA SER A 185 15.30 -3.56 8.82
C SER A 185 15.21 -2.04 8.91
N PHE A 186 14.03 -1.48 8.63
CA PHE A 186 13.76 -0.04 8.57
C PHE A 186 12.47 0.28 9.31
N ILE A 187 12.55 1.20 10.28
CA ILE A 187 11.39 1.56 11.13
C ILE A 187 10.30 2.17 10.26
N SER A 188 10.68 3.01 9.29
CA SER A 188 9.74 3.66 8.38
C SER A 188 8.90 2.70 7.53
N LEU A 189 9.35 1.45 7.38
CA LEU A 189 8.67 0.40 6.61
C LEU A 189 7.91 -0.61 7.49
N GLU A 190 7.94 -0.44 8.81
CA GLU A 190 7.13 -1.25 9.71
C GLU A 190 5.64 -0.95 9.50
N SER A 191 4.79 -1.98 9.59
CA SER A 191 3.34 -1.81 9.40
C SER A 191 2.73 -0.79 10.34
N GLY A 192 3.26 -0.66 11.57
CA GLY A 192 2.83 0.34 12.53
C GLY A 192 3.08 1.76 12.05
N THR A 193 4.29 2.07 11.58
CA THR A 193 4.62 3.41 11.06
C THR A 193 3.83 3.73 9.79
N LEU A 194 3.67 2.77 8.87
CA LEU A 194 2.83 2.98 7.68
C LEU A 194 1.36 3.25 8.06
N ALA A 195 0.84 2.57 9.09
CA ALA A 195 -0.50 2.81 9.63
C ALA A 195 -0.63 4.21 10.24
N GLU A 196 0.35 4.65 11.04
CA GLU A 196 0.41 6.00 11.60
C GLU A 196 0.33 7.06 10.51
N VAL A 197 1.11 6.92 9.43
CA VAL A 197 1.03 7.83 8.28
C VAL A 197 -0.40 7.85 7.71
N SER A 198 -1.02 6.69 7.49
CA SER A 198 -2.39 6.63 6.96
C SER A 198 -3.41 7.33 7.87
N ILE A 199 -3.20 7.32 9.19
CA ILE A 199 -4.07 7.97 10.18
C ILE A 199 -3.81 9.47 10.22
N PHE A 200 -2.55 9.89 10.31
CA PHE A 200 -2.16 11.29 10.41
C PHE A 200 -2.54 12.06 9.15
N MET A 201 -2.42 11.45 7.97
CA MET A 201 -2.83 12.03 6.69
C MET A 201 -4.33 12.30 6.57
N ARG A 202 -5.20 11.77 7.45
CA ARG A 202 -6.63 12.13 7.49
C ARG A 202 -6.87 13.47 8.18
N SER A 203 -5.95 13.90 9.04
CA SER A 203 -6.01 15.17 9.78
C SER A 203 -4.61 15.74 9.97
N PRO A 204 -3.89 16.05 8.88
CA PRO A 204 -2.46 16.33 8.92
C PRO A 204 -2.12 17.52 9.81
N LYS A 205 -2.94 18.57 9.85
CA LYS A 205 -2.70 19.74 10.71
C LYS A 205 -2.60 19.40 12.19
N LYS A 206 -3.39 18.44 12.67
CA LYS A 206 -3.33 17.96 14.08
C LYS A 206 -2.09 17.13 14.38
N HIS A 207 -1.41 16.66 13.35
CA HIS A 207 -0.32 15.68 13.44
C HIS A 207 0.98 16.13 12.76
N ILE A 208 1.16 17.45 12.54
CA ILE A 208 2.35 18.01 11.86
C ILE A 208 3.64 17.51 12.51
N HIS A 209 3.74 17.59 13.83
CA HIS A 209 4.94 17.15 14.55
C HIS A 209 5.23 15.65 14.35
N GLN A 210 4.20 14.81 14.40
CA GLN A 210 4.34 13.38 14.16
C GLN A 210 4.77 13.09 12.71
N LEU A 211 4.20 13.81 11.75
CA LEU A 211 4.59 13.72 10.34
C LEU A 211 6.05 14.17 10.13
N GLN A 212 6.51 15.23 10.79
CA GLN A 212 7.92 15.67 10.78
C GLN A 212 8.86 14.62 11.36
N CYS A 213 8.47 13.96 12.46
CA CYS A 213 9.25 12.88 13.06
C CYS A 213 9.39 11.70 12.09
N ILE A 214 8.29 11.26 11.47
CA ILE A 214 8.31 10.18 10.48
C ILE A 214 9.14 10.58 9.26
N TYR A 215 8.96 11.81 8.76
CA TYR A 215 9.75 12.35 7.65
C TYR A 215 11.25 12.28 7.92
N SER A 216 11.67 12.74 9.10
CA SER A 216 13.08 12.72 9.52
C SER A 216 13.66 11.30 9.57
N VAL A 217 12.86 10.31 10.02
CA VAL A 217 13.26 8.90 10.02
C VAL A 217 13.41 8.38 8.59
N VAL A 218 12.44 8.67 7.70
CA VAL A 218 12.50 8.27 6.29
C VAL A 218 13.76 8.83 5.62
N GLN A 219 14.03 10.13 5.78
CA GLN A 219 15.22 10.78 5.24
C GLN A 219 16.52 10.14 5.75
N PHE A 220 16.56 9.75 7.02
CA PHE A 220 17.71 9.05 7.60
C PHE A 220 17.89 7.62 7.05
N GLU A 221 16.82 6.94 6.64
CA GLU A 221 16.84 5.56 6.17
C GLU A 221 17.03 5.44 4.65
N MET A 222 16.54 6.40 3.85
CA MET A 222 16.63 6.39 2.38
C MET A 222 18.04 6.13 1.84
N PRO A 223 19.12 6.81 2.28
CA PRO A 223 20.47 6.55 1.78
C PRO A 223 20.95 5.11 2.04
N LYS A 224 20.47 4.47 3.11
CA LYS A 224 20.81 3.09 3.47
C LYS A 224 20.11 2.11 2.54
N VAL A 225 18.81 2.32 2.27
CA VAL A 225 18.05 1.51 1.30
C VAL A 225 18.67 1.61 -0.08
N ARG A 226 19.03 2.83 -0.53
CA ARG A 226 19.71 3.05 -1.81
C ARG A 226 21.01 2.27 -1.93
N ARG A 227 21.81 2.23 -0.85
CA ARG A 227 23.03 1.41 -0.79
C ARG A 227 22.71 -0.09 -0.91
N LEU A 228 21.67 -0.57 -0.23
CA LEU A 228 21.24 -1.98 -0.33
C LEU A 228 20.76 -2.32 -1.75
N ILE A 229 20.03 -1.43 -2.43
CA ILE A 229 19.63 -1.61 -3.83
C ILE A 229 20.86 -1.75 -4.73
N SER A 230 21.87 -0.90 -4.57
CA SER A 230 23.10 -0.97 -5.36
C SER A 230 23.81 -2.33 -5.17
N LEU A 231 23.99 -2.75 -3.93
CA LEU A 231 24.59 -4.05 -3.59
C LEU A 231 23.77 -5.22 -4.14
N ALA A 232 22.45 -5.20 -3.97
CA ALA A 232 21.56 -6.24 -4.45
C ALA A 232 21.48 -6.30 -5.97
N THR A 233 21.57 -5.14 -6.65
CA THR A 233 21.61 -5.06 -8.12
C THR A 233 22.88 -5.71 -8.65
N MET A 234 24.04 -5.43 -8.04
CA MET A 234 25.29 -6.11 -8.42
C MET A 234 25.21 -7.62 -8.20
N ALA A 235 24.65 -8.06 -7.07
CA ALA A 235 24.48 -9.48 -6.77
C ALA A 235 23.51 -10.17 -7.74
N ALA A 236 22.43 -9.50 -8.12
CA ALA A 236 21.42 -10.01 -9.06
C ALA A 236 21.93 -10.06 -10.52
N ALA A 237 22.91 -9.21 -10.87
CA ALA A 237 23.54 -9.16 -12.19
C ALA A 237 24.69 -10.15 -12.38
N ALA A 238 25.13 -10.85 -11.32
CA ALA A 238 26.23 -11.82 -11.42
C ALA A 238 25.87 -12.99 -12.37
N PRO A 239 26.83 -13.53 -13.15
CA PRO A 239 26.56 -14.61 -14.13
C PRO A 239 25.87 -15.85 -13.56
N ASN A 240 26.09 -16.14 -12.27
CA ASN A 240 25.49 -17.26 -11.54
C ASN A 240 24.60 -16.78 -10.38
N ALA A 241 23.94 -15.63 -10.54
CA ALA A 241 23.05 -15.07 -9.52
C ALA A 241 21.94 -16.07 -9.16
N GLN A 242 21.82 -16.36 -7.88
CA GLN A 242 20.74 -17.22 -7.38
C GLN A 242 19.40 -16.51 -7.55
N ALA A 243 18.31 -17.27 -7.75
CA ALA A 243 16.95 -16.71 -7.80
C ALA A 243 16.63 -15.84 -6.56
N MET A 244 17.17 -16.21 -5.39
CA MET A 244 17.05 -15.42 -4.16
C MET A 244 17.65 -14.02 -4.27
N SER A 245 18.79 -13.85 -4.94
CA SER A 245 19.44 -12.54 -5.12
C SER A 245 18.57 -11.58 -5.93
N LYS A 246 17.94 -12.07 -7.01
CA LYS A 246 16.99 -11.29 -7.82
C LYS A 246 15.76 -10.87 -7.01
N ARG A 247 15.25 -11.78 -6.16
CA ARG A 247 14.10 -11.52 -5.28
C ARG A 247 14.42 -10.44 -4.25
N VAL A 248 15.55 -10.58 -3.56
CA VAL A 248 16.03 -9.59 -2.58
C VAL A 248 16.19 -8.22 -3.24
N CYS A 249 16.75 -8.16 -4.45
CA CYS A 249 16.84 -6.92 -5.21
C CYS A 249 15.46 -6.30 -5.48
N SER A 250 14.48 -7.11 -5.89
CA SER A 250 13.10 -6.64 -6.09
C SER A 250 12.47 -6.13 -4.80
N SER A 251 12.68 -6.82 -3.67
CA SER A 251 12.17 -6.40 -2.36
C SER A 251 12.75 -5.05 -1.91
N TYR A 252 14.04 -4.79 -2.13
CA TYR A 252 14.62 -3.50 -1.81
C TYR A 252 14.12 -2.38 -2.72
N ARG A 253 13.85 -2.65 -4.00
CA ARG A 253 13.23 -1.68 -4.91
C ARG A 253 11.81 -1.34 -4.47
N PHE A 254 11.02 -2.33 -4.07
CA PHE A 254 9.69 -2.12 -3.52
C PHE A 254 9.73 -1.29 -2.22
N ALA A 255 10.63 -1.63 -1.30
CA ALA A 255 10.85 -0.88 -0.08
C ALA A 255 11.18 0.60 -0.37
N TYR A 256 12.04 0.86 -1.35
CA TYR A 256 12.42 2.21 -1.73
C TYR A 256 11.31 2.99 -2.41
N ALA A 257 10.50 2.33 -3.25
CA ALA A 257 9.29 2.92 -3.82
C ALA A 257 8.32 3.43 -2.74
N ILE A 258 8.14 2.67 -1.65
CA ILE A 258 7.33 3.11 -0.50
C ILE A 258 7.95 4.37 0.14
N LEU A 259 9.26 4.39 0.38
CA LEU A 259 9.92 5.55 0.98
C LEU A 259 9.85 6.80 0.11
N LEU A 260 9.97 6.66 -1.21
CA LEU A 260 9.82 7.77 -2.16
C LEU A 260 8.39 8.33 -2.09
N ALA A 261 7.37 7.47 -2.17
CA ALA A 261 5.98 7.89 -2.07
C ALA A 261 5.67 8.56 -0.71
N MET A 262 6.14 7.98 0.40
CA MET A 262 5.99 8.58 1.73
C MET A 262 6.66 9.94 1.82
N THR A 263 7.89 10.05 1.33
CA THR A 263 8.64 11.31 1.31
C THR A 263 7.88 12.37 0.57
N THR A 264 7.47 12.13 -0.69
CA THR A 264 6.78 13.14 -1.49
C THR A 264 5.45 13.56 -0.87
N VAL A 265 4.65 12.61 -0.37
CA VAL A 265 3.33 12.91 0.22
C VAL A 265 3.45 13.66 1.55
N ILE A 266 4.33 13.21 2.45
CA ILE A 266 4.54 13.89 3.74
C ILE A 266 5.17 15.26 3.50
N ASN A 267 6.15 15.36 2.61
CA ASN A 267 6.79 16.63 2.25
C ASN A 267 5.76 17.64 1.73
N HIS A 268 4.95 17.26 0.74
CA HIS A 268 3.87 18.10 0.21
C HIS A 268 2.94 18.58 1.33
N THR A 269 2.55 17.68 2.23
CA THR A 269 1.73 18.00 3.41
C THR A 269 2.43 19.00 4.33
N LEU A 270 3.71 18.82 4.63
CA LEU A 270 4.47 19.72 5.50
C LEU A 270 4.69 21.09 4.86
N GLN A 271 4.92 21.19 3.55
CA GLN A 271 5.11 22.48 2.87
C GLN A 271 3.92 23.45 3.08
N ILE A 272 2.72 22.92 3.27
CA ILE A 272 1.49 23.71 3.40
C ILE A 272 1.41 24.39 4.76
N TRP A 273 1.87 23.73 5.83
CA TRP A 273 1.68 24.21 7.21
C TRP A 273 2.98 24.48 7.99
N ASP A 274 4.13 24.00 7.51
CA ASP A 274 5.44 24.13 8.19
C ASP A 274 6.36 25.17 7.51
N GLN A 275 6.00 25.67 6.33
CA GLN A 275 6.71 26.73 5.57
C GLN A 275 8.24 26.55 5.43
N ASN A 276 8.76 25.34 5.64
CA ASN A 276 10.19 25.05 5.54
C ASN A 276 10.62 24.94 4.07
N LEU A 277 11.48 25.86 3.62
CA LEU A 277 11.94 25.96 2.23
C LEU A 277 12.84 24.79 1.79
N ASP A 278 13.51 24.11 2.72
CA ASP A 278 14.37 22.96 2.41
C ASP A 278 13.56 21.79 1.84
N LEU A 279 12.25 21.74 2.13
CA LEU A 279 11.34 20.70 1.67
C LEU A 279 11.13 20.70 0.14
N VAL A 280 11.31 21.83 -0.55
CA VAL A 280 11.08 21.89 -2.01
C VAL A 280 12.14 21.12 -2.79
N GLY A 281 13.42 21.22 -2.39
CA GLY A 281 14.52 20.52 -3.05
C GLY A 281 14.39 19.00 -2.94
N ASP A 282 13.94 18.51 -1.78
CA ASP A 282 13.74 17.09 -1.52
C ASP A 282 12.72 16.43 -2.48
N VAL A 283 11.73 17.19 -2.96
CA VAL A 283 10.70 16.67 -3.90
C VAL A 283 11.29 16.43 -5.28
N HIS A 284 12.13 17.32 -5.80
CA HIS A 284 12.78 17.13 -7.11
C HIS A 284 13.70 15.92 -7.09
N ASP A 285 14.49 15.77 -6.02
CA ASP A 285 15.33 14.59 -5.82
C ASP A 285 14.50 13.31 -5.77
N CYS A 286 13.33 13.31 -5.10
CA CYS A 286 12.42 12.17 -5.10
C CYS A 286 11.84 11.86 -6.49
N VAL A 287 11.50 12.87 -7.29
CA VAL A 287 11.01 12.69 -8.66
C VAL A 287 12.10 12.05 -9.53
N ASP A 288 13.33 12.56 -9.44
CA ASP A 288 14.47 12.04 -10.20
C ASP A 288 14.80 10.59 -9.79
N GLU A 289 14.81 10.30 -8.49
CA GLU A 289 15.03 8.95 -7.97
C GLU A 289 13.88 7.98 -8.33
N SER A 290 12.64 8.47 -8.38
CA SER A 290 11.46 7.70 -8.81
C SER A 290 11.59 7.27 -10.27
N ILE A 291 11.95 8.20 -11.16
CA ILE A 291 12.16 7.90 -12.58
C ILE A 291 13.33 6.93 -12.77
N ALA A 292 14.43 7.11 -12.03
CA ALA A 292 15.55 6.18 -12.05
C ALA A 292 15.17 4.77 -11.53
N LEU A 293 14.29 4.68 -10.54
CA LEU A 293 13.77 3.41 -10.02
C LEU A 293 12.88 2.70 -11.04
N VAL A 294 12.01 3.44 -11.73
CA VAL A 294 11.18 2.91 -12.84
C VAL A 294 12.06 2.21 -13.88
N GLN A 295 13.09 2.91 -14.36
CA GLN A 295 14.02 2.38 -15.37
C GLN A 295 14.71 1.09 -14.92
N GLN A 296 15.03 0.96 -13.62
CA GLN A 296 15.61 -0.27 -13.06
C GLN A 296 14.63 -1.45 -13.00
N CYS A 297 13.32 -1.19 -13.11
CA CYS A 297 12.26 -2.18 -13.01
C CYS A 297 11.72 -2.65 -14.36
N GLU A 298 12.11 -2.03 -15.48
CA GLU A 298 11.61 -2.38 -16.83
C GLU A 298 11.70 -3.88 -17.14
N ASN A 299 12.82 -4.52 -16.82
CA ASN A 299 13.03 -5.95 -17.07
C ASN A 299 12.14 -6.89 -16.23
N ALA A 300 11.45 -6.34 -15.22
CA ALA A 300 10.53 -7.08 -14.37
C ALA A 300 9.06 -6.94 -14.81
N ARG A 301 8.76 -6.14 -15.84
CA ARG A 301 7.41 -5.98 -16.38
C ARG A 301 6.88 -7.27 -17.05
N PRO A 302 5.55 -7.48 -17.09
CA PRO A 302 4.52 -6.61 -16.52
C PRO A 302 4.33 -6.81 -15.00
N TYR A 303 4.37 -8.06 -14.48
CA TYR A 303 3.90 -8.29 -13.09
C TYR A 303 4.95 -8.03 -12.00
N GLY A 304 6.23 -8.29 -12.26
CA GLY A 304 7.30 -8.08 -11.28
C GLY A 304 7.58 -6.59 -10.98
N ALA A 305 7.06 -5.69 -11.82
CA ALA A 305 7.14 -4.24 -11.64
C ALA A 305 5.78 -3.60 -11.32
N MET A 306 4.76 -4.37 -10.91
CA MET A 306 3.40 -3.85 -10.65
C MET A 306 3.30 -2.82 -9.53
N PHE A 307 4.25 -2.78 -8.62
CA PHE A 307 4.30 -1.74 -7.60
C PHE A 307 4.70 -0.38 -8.17
N VAL A 308 5.30 -0.34 -9.37
CA VAL A 308 5.81 0.90 -9.98
C VAL A 308 4.68 1.91 -10.20
N PRO A 309 3.57 1.56 -10.88
CA PRO A 309 2.46 2.49 -11.01
C PRO A 309 1.84 2.89 -9.66
N GLU A 310 1.81 2.00 -8.67
CA GLU A 310 1.20 2.29 -7.36
C GLU A 310 1.94 3.40 -6.61
N PHE A 311 3.28 3.36 -6.56
CA PHE A 311 4.04 4.41 -5.90
C PHE A 311 4.14 5.67 -6.77
N LEU A 312 4.31 5.53 -8.08
CA LEU A 312 4.48 6.68 -8.97
C LEU A 312 3.20 7.52 -9.06
N THR A 313 2.03 6.90 -8.94
CA THR A 313 0.74 7.58 -8.76
C THR A 313 0.77 8.55 -7.58
N MET A 314 1.34 8.12 -6.45
CA MET A 314 1.45 8.94 -5.23
C MET A 314 2.46 10.08 -5.39
N VAL A 315 3.62 9.79 -5.98
CA VAL A 315 4.66 10.80 -6.25
C VAL A 315 4.13 11.87 -7.22
N TYR A 316 3.53 11.46 -8.33
CA TYR A 316 2.92 12.39 -9.31
C TYR A 316 1.80 13.23 -8.69
N ALA A 317 1.00 12.65 -7.81
CA ALA A 317 -0.09 13.36 -7.16
C ALA A 317 0.41 14.47 -6.21
N ALA A 318 1.50 14.19 -5.48
CA ALA A 318 2.06 15.10 -4.48
C ALA A 318 3.09 16.10 -5.05
N ALA A 319 3.73 15.80 -6.18
CA ALA A 319 4.64 16.71 -6.89
C ALA A 319 3.83 17.74 -7.72
N THR A 320 3.36 18.80 -7.06
CA THR A 320 2.40 19.76 -7.62
C THR A 320 3.02 20.93 -8.39
N ASP A 321 4.34 21.11 -8.33
CA ASP A 321 5.06 22.23 -8.95
C ASP A 321 5.36 22.05 -10.46
N GLY A 322 5.01 20.90 -11.02
CA GLY A 322 5.16 20.60 -12.44
C GLY A 322 6.51 19.97 -12.82
N TYR A 323 7.46 19.80 -11.90
CA TYR A 323 8.77 19.27 -12.22
C TYR A 323 8.69 17.84 -12.80
N ARG A 324 9.06 17.71 -14.09
CA ARG A 324 9.03 16.46 -14.88
C ARG A 324 7.68 15.71 -14.86
N ASN A 325 6.57 16.41 -14.62
CA ASN A 325 5.23 15.79 -14.60
C ASN A 325 4.86 15.14 -15.92
N ASP A 326 5.26 15.71 -17.06
CA ASP A 326 5.02 15.13 -18.39
C ASP A 326 5.70 13.76 -18.55
N GLU A 327 6.90 13.60 -18.01
CA GLU A 327 7.64 12.34 -18.06
C GLU A 327 7.01 11.28 -17.15
N MET A 328 6.67 11.64 -15.92
CA MET A 328 5.94 10.74 -15.02
C MET A 328 4.58 10.32 -15.59
N ALA A 329 3.84 11.25 -16.21
CA ALA A 329 2.58 10.94 -16.88
C ALA A 329 2.79 9.98 -18.06
N SER A 330 3.83 10.19 -18.87
CA SER A 330 4.19 9.27 -19.96
C SER A 330 4.52 7.87 -19.44
N ILE A 331 5.23 7.76 -18.31
CA ILE A 331 5.53 6.47 -17.68
C ILE A 331 4.24 5.78 -17.21
N LEU A 332 3.34 6.50 -16.51
CA LEU A 332 2.07 5.93 -16.04
C LEU A 332 1.23 5.41 -17.21
N LEU A 333 1.12 6.17 -18.30
CA LEU A 333 0.41 5.77 -19.53
C LEU A 333 1.06 4.56 -20.20
N ASP A 334 2.40 4.48 -20.22
CA ASP A 334 3.10 3.31 -20.76
C ASP A 334 2.82 2.05 -19.94
N TYR A 335 2.78 2.17 -18.61
CA TYR A 335 2.40 1.06 -17.72
C TYR A 335 0.92 0.67 -17.81
N GLU A 336 0.01 1.55 -18.25
CA GLU A 336 -1.39 1.17 -18.52
C GLU A 336 -1.49 0.15 -19.66
N SER A 337 -0.51 0.11 -20.57
CA SER A 337 -0.47 -0.90 -21.64
C SER A 337 -0.22 -2.32 -21.13
N ASP A 338 0.35 -2.47 -19.94
CA ASP A 338 0.64 -3.77 -19.32
C ASP A 338 -0.61 -4.43 -18.72
N CYS A 339 -1.65 -3.66 -18.41
CA CYS A 339 -2.81 -4.13 -17.65
C CYS A 339 -4.10 -3.51 -18.18
N ILE A 340 -4.99 -4.36 -18.69
CA ILE A 340 -6.29 -3.91 -19.19
C ILE A 340 -7.09 -3.25 -18.07
N GLY A 341 -7.75 -2.14 -18.40
CA GLY A 341 -8.57 -1.39 -17.44
C GLY A 341 -7.77 -0.65 -16.36
N ALA A 342 -6.44 -0.61 -16.46
CA ALA A 342 -5.64 0.34 -15.71
C ALA A 342 -6.01 1.78 -16.10
N ASP A 343 -5.98 2.67 -15.11
CA ASP A 343 -6.18 4.11 -15.22
C ASP A 343 -5.31 4.75 -14.14
N TYR A 344 -4.00 4.58 -14.30
CA TYR A 344 -3.02 5.01 -13.32
C TYR A 344 -2.92 6.53 -13.30
N LEU A 345 -2.94 7.16 -14.48
CA LEU A 345 -2.92 8.62 -14.55
C LEU A 345 -4.20 9.23 -14.00
N GLY A 346 -5.37 8.67 -14.31
CA GLY A 346 -6.65 9.11 -13.71
C GLY A 346 -6.69 8.92 -12.20
N GLN A 347 -6.15 7.81 -11.68
CA GLN A 347 -5.99 7.61 -10.24
C GLN A 347 -5.07 8.67 -9.61
N ALA A 348 -3.95 9.00 -10.26
CA ALA A 348 -3.01 10.00 -9.74
C ALA A 348 -3.65 11.39 -9.69
N LEU A 349 -4.43 11.74 -10.73
CA LEU A 349 -5.25 12.95 -10.77
C LEU A 349 -6.27 12.98 -9.62
N SER A 350 -7.00 11.88 -9.40
CA SER A 350 -7.98 11.78 -8.30
C SER A 350 -7.34 11.86 -6.91
N VAL A 351 -6.15 11.27 -6.71
CA VAL A 351 -5.39 11.41 -5.45
C VAL A 351 -5.00 12.87 -5.24
N ARG A 352 -4.50 13.55 -6.25
CA ARG A 352 -4.13 14.97 -6.18
C ARG A 352 -5.32 15.86 -5.85
N GLU A 353 -6.47 15.63 -6.48
CA GLU A 353 -7.71 16.34 -6.13
C GLU A 353 -8.11 16.14 -4.66
N ARG A 354 -7.92 14.94 -4.12
CA ARG A 354 -8.19 14.66 -2.69
C ARG A 354 -7.21 15.36 -1.77
N LEU A 355 -5.92 15.46 -2.13
CA LEU A 355 -4.94 16.25 -1.39
C LEU A 355 -5.37 17.72 -1.34
N TYR A 356 -5.64 18.34 -2.50
CA TYR A 356 -6.15 19.71 -2.56
C TYR A 356 -7.44 19.93 -1.76
N ALA A 357 -8.40 19.01 -1.85
CA ALA A 357 -9.65 19.10 -1.10
C ALA A 357 -9.43 18.98 0.42
N MET A 358 -8.46 18.18 0.86
CA MET A 358 -8.05 18.10 2.26
C MET A 358 -7.47 19.42 2.74
N GLU A 359 -6.57 20.01 1.98
CA GLU A 359 -5.94 21.30 2.29
C GLU A 359 -6.99 22.40 2.45
N MET A 360 -7.87 22.54 1.45
CA MET A 360 -8.93 23.54 1.47
C MET A 360 -9.87 23.37 2.66
N ARG A 361 -10.25 22.13 3.00
CA ARG A 361 -11.08 21.85 4.17
C ARG A 361 -10.40 22.32 5.46
N GLU A 362 -9.13 22.00 5.66
CA GLU A 362 -8.43 22.37 6.90
C GLU A 362 -8.12 23.86 7.00
N THR A 363 -7.82 24.53 5.87
CA THR A 363 -7.67 26.00 5.83
C THR A 363 -8.99 26.74 6.09
N VAL A 364 -10.12 26.25 5.56
CA VAL A 364 -11.43 26.87 5.82
C VAL A 364 -11.85 26.73 7.29
N GLU A 365 -11.61 25.57 7.91
CA GLU A 365 -11.87 25.39 9.34
C GLU A 365 -10.99 26.31 10.21
N GLU A 366 -9.77 26.60 9.79
CA GLU A 366 -8.92 27.61 10.45
C GLU A 366 -9.47 29.03 10.35
N ILE A 367 -9.93 29.43 9.16
CA ILE A 367 -10.53 30.75 8.98
C ILE A 367 -11.78 30.88 9.85
N LYS A 368 -12.64 29.85 9.90
CA LYS A 368 -13.83 29.85 10.76
C LYS A 368 -13.47 29.92 12.24
N THR A 369 -12.58 29.06 12.73
CA THR A 369 -12.18 29.04 14.14
C THR A 369 -11.46 30.34 14.56
N GLY A 370 -10.65 30.92 13.68
CA GLY A 370 -10.04 32.23 13.89
C GLY A 370 -11.05 33.38 13.90
N LEU A 371 -12.07 33.32 13.04
CA LEU A 371 -13.18 34.29 13.05
C LEU A 371 -14.01 34.16 14.32
N ASP A 372 -14.36 32.93 14.74
CA ASP A 372 -15.15 32.68 15.94
C ASP A 372 -14.39 33.13 17.21
N ALA A 373 -13.10 32.81 17.31
CA ALA A 373 -12.24 33.28 18.40
C ALA A 373 -12.05 34.81 18.38
N GLY A 374 -11.96 35.41 17.19
CA GLY A 374 -11.88 36.87 17.03
C GLY A 374 -13.18 37.58 17.42
N VAL A 375 -14.34 36.96 17.14
CA VAL A 375 -15.66 37.44 17.56
C VAL A 375 -15.82 37.30 19.08
N GLU A 376 -15.42 36.18 19.68
CA GLU A 376 -15.47 35.98 21.14
C GLU A 376 -14.53 36.95 21.88
N ALA A 377 -13.30 37.15 21.39
CA ALA A 377 -12.37 38.12 21.94
C ALA A 377 -12.88 39.56 21.77
N GLY A 378 -13.48 39.89 20.62
CA GLY A 378 -14.09 41.19 20.37
C GLY A 378 -15.27 41.47 21.30
N ILE A 379 -16.12 40.46 21.56
CA ILE A 379 -17.22 40.55 22.53
C ILE A 379 -16.66 40.78 23.93
N GLN A 380 -15.66 40.00 24.36
CA GLN A 380 -15.02 40.15 25.68
C GLN A 380 -14.44 41.55 25.89
N ILE A 381 -13.70 42.08 24.91
CA ILE A 381 -13.13 43.44 24.95
C ILE A 381 -14.24 44.49 25.05
N THR A 382 -15.31 44.38 24.26
CA THR A 382 -16.44 45.32 24.38
C THR A 382 -17.17 45.23 25.71
N THR A 383 -17.30 44.05 26.33
CA THR A 383 -17.87 43.93 27.68
C THR A 383 -16.96 44.50 28.76
N GLU A 384 -15.64 44.32 28.68
CA GLU A 384 -14.69 44.90 29.63
C GLU A 384 -14.61 46.43 29.50
N GLU A 385 -14.64 46.97 28.28
CA GLU A 385 -14.68 48.43 28.03
C GLU A 385 -15.99 49.04 28.55
N VAL A 386 -17.13 48.37 28.34
CA VAL A 386 -18.42 48.84 28.88
C VAL A 386 -18.47 48.75 30.41
N GLU A 387 -17.89 47.71 31.03
CA GLU A 387 -17.80 47.63 32.50
C GLU A 387 -16.86 48.69 33.11
N GLN A 388 -15.74 49.01 32.44
CA GLN A 388 -14.83 50.07 32.85
C GLN A 388 -15.46 51.46 32.72
N ASP A 389 -16.19 51.73 31.63
CA ASP A 389 -16.93 52.98 31.44
C ASP A 389 -18.08 53.11 32.46
N TYR A 390 -18.76 52.02 32.81
CA TYR A 390 -19.77 52.03 33.89
C TYR A 390 -19.16 52.28 35.27
N GLN A 391 -17.96 51.77 35.57
CA GLN A 391 -17.24 52.07 36.82
C GLN A 391 -16.76 53.53 36.87
N ALA A 392 -16.24 54.06 35.77
CA ALA A 392 -15.80 55.46 35.68
C ALA A 392 -16.96 56.47 35.81
N VAL A 393 -18.14 56.13 35.28
CA VAL A 393 -19.34 56.96 35.44
C VAL A 393 -19.92 56.87 36.85
N SER A 394 -19.78 55.73 37.54
CA SER A 394 -20.25 55.57 38.93
C SER A 394 -19.40 56.30 39.97
N GLU A 395 -18.13 56.61 39.69
CA GLU A 395 -17.28 57.45 40.56
C GLU A 395 -17.51 58.96 40.36
N CYS A 396 -18.28 59.36 39.34
CA CYS A 396 -18.61 60.75 39.07
C CYS A 396 -20.04 61.10 39.54
N THR A 397 -20.34 60.89 40.83
CA THR A 397 -21.53 61.48 41.47
C THR A 397 -21.14 62.45 42.58
N ILE A 398 -20.99 63.72 42.17
CA ILE A 398 -21.39 64.98 42.82
C ILE A 398 -21.06 65.19 44.32
N LEU A 399 -20.24 66.23 44.55
CA LEU A 399 -20.05 67.01 45.80
C LEU A 399 -21.36 67.45 46.48
#